data_AF-A0A0D2LP18-F1
#
_entry.id   AF-A0A0D2LP18-F1
#
_cell.length_a   1.000
_cell.length_b   1.000
_cell.length_c   1.000
_cell.angle_alpha   90.00
_cell.angle_beta   90.00
_cell.angle_gamma   90.00
#
_symmetry.space_group_name_H-M   'P 1'
#
loop_
_entity.id
_entity.type
_entity.pdbx_description
1 polymer ?
#
loop_
_entity_poly.entity_id
_entity_poly.type
_entity_poly.pdbx_seq_one_letter_code
_entity_poly.pdbx_strand_id
1 'polypeptide(L)'
;MPRKGSSSASAAAPSRGGCNGFHDAAVEAKYGGIGHMWGDLMARHDQIKFHLQVGGGDQIYCDDVWSLPAVLPWVAIDDAHARARQPFTAPMLEEVEQYYFGHYCRHFTEDPSFARGLASIPYVYTWDDHAT
;
A
#
# COMPACT_ATOMS: atom_id res chain seq x y z
N MET A 1 -46.98 -5.90 -10.32
CA MET A 1 -47.11 -5.06 -9.09
C MET A 1 -47.42 -5.99 -7.92
N PRO A 2 -46.89 -5.80 -6.69
CA PRO A 2 -45.97 -4.77 -6.19
C PRO A 2 -44.55 -5.29 -5.91
N ARG A 3 -43.56 -4.39 -5.91
CA ARG A 3 -42.15 -4.63 -5.57
C ARG A 3 -41.98 -4.80 -4.05
N LYS A 4 -41.36 -5.90 -3.60
CA LYS A 4 -40.80 -6.00 -2.24
C LYS A 4 -39.42 -5.35 -2.24
N GLY A 5 -39.26 -4.31 -1.43
CA GLY A 5 -37.95 -3.79 -1.06
C GLY A 5 -37.27 -4.78 -0.11
N SER A 6 -36.05 -5.18 -0.46
CA SER A 6 -35.12 -5.81 0.49
C SER A 6 -34.04 -4.78 0.81
N SER A 7 -34.17 -4.16 1.97
CA SER A 7 -33.07 -3.54 2.69
C SER A 7 -32.03 -4.64 2.93
N SER A 8 -30.90 -4.61 2.22
CA SER A 8 -29.71 -5.36 2.63
C SER A 8 -28.92 -4.44 3.55
N ALA A 9 -28.91 -4.83 4.82
CA ALA A 9 -28.12 -4.22 5.87
C ALA A 9 -26.68 -4.00 5.40
N SER A 10 -26.21 -2.76 5.56
CA SER A 10 -24.79 -2.44 5.53
C SER A 10 -24.11 -3.27 6.62
N ALA A 11 -23.40 -4.32 6.22
CA ALA A 11 -22.49 -5.00 7.10
C ALA A 11 -21.35 -4.02 7.38
N ALA A 12 -21.42 -3.36 8.54
CA ALA A 12 -20.33 -2.59 9.08
C ALA A 12 -19.17 -3.55 9.37
N ALA A 13 -18.30 -3.74 8.38
CA ALA A 13 -16.99 -4.31 8.60
C ALA A 13 -16.15 -3.27 9.34
N PRO A 14 -15.49 -3.64 10.46
CA PRO A 14 -14.68 -2.71 11.22
C PRO A 14 -13.52 -2.22 10.34
N SER A 15 -13.53 -0.93 10.00
CA SER A 15 -12.42 -0.27 9.32
C SER A 15 -11.25 -0.17 10.31
N ARG A 16 -10.37 -1.17 10.30
CA ARG A 16 -9.03 -1.02 10.89
C ARG A 16 -8.26 -0.07 9.97
N GLY A 17 -8.13 1.19 10.44
CA GLY A 17 -7.27 2.18 9.81
C GLY A 17 -5.83 1.72 9.90
N GLY A 18 -5.20 1.61 8.74
CA GLY A 18 -3.84 1.17 8.55
C GLY A 18 -3.41 1.29 7.09
N CYS A 19 -4.23 0.89 6.12
CA CYS A 19 -3.62 0.41 4.88
C CYS A 19 -3.89 1.29 3.65
N ASN A 20 -2.82 1.86 3.06
CA ASN A 20 -2.82 2.48 1.73
C ASN A 20 -2.51 1.45 0.63
N GLY A 21 -2.83 0.18 0.82
CA GLY A 21 -2.48 -0.86 -0.13
C GLY A 21 -3.49 -1.99 -0.23
N PHE A 22 -3.37 -2.73 -1.33
CA PHE A 22 -4.15 -3.89 -1.67
C PHE A 22 -3.19 -5.05 -1.94
N HIS A 23 -3.42 -6.19 -1.31
CA HIS A 23 -2.63 -7.40 -1.60
C HIS A 23 -2.99 -8.06 -2.93
N ASP A 24 -4.13 -7.68 -3.53
CA ASP A 24 -4.66 -8.29 -4.75
C ASP A 24 -5.07 -7.17 -5.72
N ALA A 25 -4.41 -7.14 -6.89
CA ALA A 25 -4.65 -6.15 -7.93
C ALA A 25 -6.09 -6.21 -8.49
N ALA A 26 -6.75 -7.37 -8.50
CA ALA A 26 -8.14 -7.49 -8.90
C ALA A 26 -9.08 -6.89 -7.86
N VAL A 27 -8.74 -6.99 -6.57
CA VAL A 27 -9.46 -6.31 -5.49
C VAL A 27 -9.25 -4.81 -5.59
N GLU A 28 -8.01 -4.36 -5.81
CA GLU A 28 -7.69 -2.95 -6.03
C GLU A 28 -8.50 -2.36 -7.20
N ALA A 29 -8.48 -3.02 -8.35
CA ALA A 29 -9.21 -2.60 -9.54
C ALA A 29 -10.72 -2.59 -9.30
N LYS A 30 -11.25 -3.55 -8.53
CA LYS A 30 -12.68 -3.61 -8.17
C LYS A 30 -13.11 -2.42 -7.31
N TYR A 31 -12.26 -1.97 -6.38
CA TYR A 31 -12.59 -0.90 -5.43
C TYR A 31 -12.05 0.48 -5.82
N GLY A 32 -11.30 0.58 -6.92
CA GLY A 32 -10.79 1.85 -7.44
C GLY A 32 -9.58 2.38 -6.68
N GLY A 33 -8.80 1.49 -6.04
CA GLY A 33 -7.58 1.85 -5.31
C GLY A 33 -7.82 2.73 -4.08
N ILE A 34 -6.76 3.44 -3.66
CA ILE A 34 -6.77 4.29 -2.46
C ILE A 34 -7.45 5.64 -2.68
N GLY A 35 -7.65 6.05 -3.93
CA GLY A 35 -8.04 7.42 -4.31
C GLY A 35 -9.39 7.85 -3.76
N HIS A 36 -10.35 6.94 -3.62
CA HIS A 36 -11.66 7.26 -3.05
C HIS A 36 -11.58 7.70 -1.59
N MET A 37 -10.78 6.98 -0.78
CA MET A 37 -10.58 7.32 0.63
C MET A 37 -9.88 8.68 0.76
N TRP A 38 -8.82 8.90 -0.02
CA TRP A 38 -8.08 10.17 0.01
C TRP A 38 -8.91 11.34 -0.52
N GLY A 39 -9.77 11.10 -1.51
CA GLY A 39 -10.75 12.08 -1.98
C GLY A 39 -11.70 12.53 -0.88
N ASP A 40 -12.27 11.59 -0.11
CA ASP A 40 -13.15 11.88 1.02
C ASP A 40 -12.41 12.60 2.16
N LEU A 41 -11.18 12.17 2.47
CA LEU A 41 -10.31 12.82 3.45
C LEU A 41 -10.06 14.28 3.06
N MET A 42 -9.73 14.54 1.80
CA MET A 42 -9.48 15.88 1.30
C MET A 42 -10.74 16.74 1.24
N ALA A 43 -11.88 16.18 0.85
CA ALA A 43 -13.16 16.88 0.90
C ALA A 43 -13.50 17.32 2.32
N ARG A 44 -13.20 16.47 3.32
CA ARG A 44 -13.38 16.83 4.73
C ARG A 44 -12.37 17.89 5.19
N HIS A 45 -11.11 17.75 4.81
CA HIS A 45 -10.06 18.73 5.09
C HIS A 45 -10.39 20.12 4.50
N ASP A 46 -11.07 20.18 3.36
CA ASP A 46 -11.51 21.43 2.74
C ASP A 46 -12.62 22.13 3.53
N GLN A 47 -13.46 21.39 4.26
CA GLN A 47 -14.46 21.95 5.16
C GLN A 47 -13.90 22.29 6.54
N ILE A 48 -13.08 21.41 7.11
CA ILE A 48 -12.47 21.54 8.43
C ILE A 48 -11.02 21.12 8.34
N LYS A 49 -10.11 22.06 8.57
CA LYS A 49 -8.68 21.84 8.43
C LYS A 49 -8.17 20.86 9.49
N PHE A 50 -7.62 19.75 9.03
CA PHE A 50 -6.81 18.85 9.84
C PHE A 50 -5.43 19.45 10.06
N HIS A 51 -4.89 19.26 11.26
CA HIS A 51 -3.60 19.83 11.67
C HIS A 51 -2.46 18.80 11.58
N LEU A 52 -2.79 17.50 11.59
CA LEU A 52 -1.83 16.41 11.58
C LEU A 52 -2.48 15.14 11.02
N GLN A 53 -1.75 14.40 10.19
CA GLN A 53 -2.01 13.02 9.80
C GLN A 53 -1.08 12.09 10.60
N VAL A 54 -1.61 10.98 11.13
CA VAL A 54 -0.81 9.99 11.84
C VAL A 54 -1.04 8.64 11.17
N GLY A 55 0.06 8.02 10.73
CA GLY A 55 0.09 6.71 10.09
C GLY A 55 0.95 5.76 10.92
N GLY A 56 0.42 4.58 11.19
CA GLY A 56 1.03 3.60 12.11
C GLY A 56 1.80 2.47 11.43
N GLY A 57 1.98 2.51 10.12
CA GLY A 57 2.35 1.36 9.29
C GLY A 57 1.40 1.21 8.09
N ASP A 58 1.71 0.30 7.16
CA ASP A 58 0.93 -0.02 5.97
C ASP A 58 0.67 1.16 5.01
N GLN A 59 1.54 2.18 5.06
CA GLN A 59 1.48 3.27 4.09
C GLN A 59 1.86 2.80 2.68
N ILE A 60 2.68 1.75 2.55
CA ILE A 60 3.19 1.18 1.29
C ILE A 60 3.46 -0.32 1.51
N TYR A 61 3.24 -1.14 0.48
CA TYR A 61 3.42 -2.59 0.53
C TYR A 61 4.52 -3.00 -0.44
N CYS A 62 5.60 -3.57 0.08
CA CYS A 62 6.79 -3.94 -0.69
C CYS A 62 6.98 -5.47 -0.78
N ASP A 63 6.01 -6.28 -0.34
CA ASP A 63 6.12 -7.74 -0.25
C ASP A 63 6.43 -8.42 -1.60
N ASP A 64 6.05 -7.80 -2.71
CA ASP A 64 6.30 -8.33 -4.06
C ASP A 64 7.76 -8.19 -4.51
N VAL A 65 8.63 -7.52 -3.75
CA VAL A 65 10.09 -7.49 -3.96
C VAL A 65 10.69 -8.90 -4.04
N TRP A 66 10.12 -9.87 -3.31
CA TRP A 66 10.58 -11.26 -3.31
C TRP A 66 10.16 -12.03 -4.56
N SER A 67 9.31 -11.44 -5.41
CA SER A 67 8.89 -11.99 -6.70
C SER A 67 9.71 -11.46 -7.87
N LEU A 68 10.73 -10.63 -7.61
CA LEU A 68 11.60 -10.08 -8.66
C LEU A 68 12.40 -11.18 -9.37
N PRO A 69 12.53 -11.15 -10.71
CA PRO A 69 13.20 -12.17 -11.50
C PRO A 69 14.59 -12.59 -11.02
N ALA A 70 15.46 -11.66 -10.63
CA ALA A 70 16.80 -11.99 -10.14
C ALA A 70 16.78 -12.57 -8.72
N VAL A 71 15.76 -12.22 -7.91
CA VAL A 71 15.61 -12.63 -6.50
C VAL A 71 14.92 -14.00 -6.38
N LEU A 72 14.01 -14.33 -7.30
CA LEU A 72 13.23 -15.57 -7.30
C LEU A 72 14.07 -16.85 -7.11
N PRO A 73 15.20 -17.06 -7.82
CA PRO A 73 16.02 -18.26 -7.61
C PRO A 73 16.62 -18.36 -6.21
N TRP A 74 16.92 -17.23 -5.57
CA TRP A 74 17.43 -17.19 -4.20
C TRP A 74 16.32 -17.49 -3.19
N VAL A 75 15.11 -16.97 -3.42
CA VAL A 75 13.91 -17.24 -2.59
C VAL A 75 13.48 -18.71 -2.68
N ALA A 76 13.63 -19.34 -3.84
CA ALA A 76 13.29 -20.75 -4.07
C ALA A 76 14.19 -21.76 -3.32
N ILE A 77 15.24 -21.31 -2.63
CA ILE A 77 16.06 -22.18 -1.78
C ILE A 77 15.30 -22.45 -0.47
N ASP A 78 14.73 -23.65 -0.32
CA ASP A 78 13.88 -24.02 0.83
C ASP A 78 14.61 -23.98 2.18
N ASP A 79 15.86 -24.49 2.24
CA ASP A 79 16.65 -24.45 3.47
C ASP A 79 17.15 -23.03 3.76
N ALA A 80 16.58 -22.41 4.79
CA ALA A 80 16.95 -21.06 5.24
C ALA A 80 18.46 -20.93 5.53
N HIS A 81 19.10 -21.98 6.06
CA HIS A 81 20.53 -21.94 6.32
C HIS A 81 21.36 -22.03 5.03
N ALA A 82 20.93 -22.84 4.04
CA ALA A 82 21.55 -22.86 2.74
C ALA A 82 21.39 -21.53 2.00
N ARG A 83 20.19 -20.95 2.05
CA ARG A 83 19.88 -19.65 1.45
C ARG A 83 20.75 -18.53 2.02
N ALA A 84 20.86 -18.46 3.36
CA ALA A 84 21.69 -17.46 4.04
C ALA A 84 23.20 -17.59 3.74
N ARG A 85 23.67 -18.76 3.28
CA ARG A 85 25.06 -18.96 2.84
C ARG A 85 25.30 -18.58 1.38
N GLN A 86 24.25 -18.45 0.57
CA GLN A 86 24.40 -17.99 -0.81
C GLN A 86 24.61 -16.47 -0.82
N PRO A 87 25.58 -15.97 -1.59
CA PRO A 87 25.80 -14.54 -1.69
C PRO A 87 24.59 -13.88 -2.34
N PHE A 88 24.15 -12.75 -1.78
CA PHE A 88 23.22 -11.85 -2.46
C PHE A 88 23.99 -11.15 -3.58
N THR A 89 23.67 -11.49 -4.82
CA THR A 89 24.48 -11.08 -5.98
C THR A 89 24.28 -9.61 -6.32
N ALA A 90 25.25 -8.98 -6.98
CA ALA A 90 25.11 -7.58 -7.42
C ALA A 90 23.88 -7.33 -8.33
N PRO A 91 23.53 -8.23 -9.28
CA PRO A 91 22.29 -8.08 -10.04
C PRO A 91 21.02 -8.13 -9.19
N MET A 92 20.97 -8.98 -8.14
CA MET A 92 19.83 -9.00 -7.22
C MET A 92 19.70 -7.68 -6.46
N LEU A 93 20.83 -7.15 -5.97
CA LEU A 93 20.86 -5.87 -5.28
C LEU A 93 20.38 -4.73 -6.18
N GLU A 94 20.90 -4.66 -7.40
CA GLU A 94 20.51 -3.62 -8.36
C GLU A 94 19.00 -3.67 -8.68
N GLU A 95 18.43 -4.86 -8.91
CA GLU A 95 17.01 -5.00 -9.19
C GLU A 95 16.13 -4.60 -7.99
N VAL A 96 16.54 -4.99 -6.77
CA VAL A 96 15.86 -4.60 -5.53
C VAL A 96 15.90 -3.08 -5.30
N GLU A 97 17.06 -2.45 -5.48
CA GLU A 97 17.21 -1.00 -5.33
C GLU A 97 16.33 -0.23 -6.35
N GLN A 98 16.32 -0.68 -7.61
CA GLN A 98 15.48 -0.10 -8.66
C GLN A 98 14.00 -0.27 -8.35
N TYR A 99 13.60 -1.45 -7.84
CA TYR A 99 12.24 -1.72 -7.39
C TYR A 99 11.82 -0.75 -6.29
N TYR A 100 12.57 -0.66 -5.17
CA TYR A 100 12.17 0.20 -4.06
C TYR A 100 12.12 1.67 -4.47
N PHE A 101 13.14 2.15 -5.19
CA PHE A 101 13.16 3.54 -5.64
C PHE A 101 11.94 3.86 -6.53
N GLY A 102 11.70 3.02 -7.53
CA GLY A 102 10.57 3.20 -8.46
C GLY A 102 9.22 3.08 -7.77
N HIS A 103 9.07 2.10 -6.87
CA HIS A 103 7.85 1.84 -6.13
C HIS A 103 7.50 3.00 -5.19
N TYR A 104 8.45 3.48 -4.39
CA TYR A 104 8.26 4.65 -3.52
C TYR A 104 7.92 5.91 -4.33
N CYS A 105 8.66 6.20 -5.40
CA CYS A 105 8.39 7.36 -6.24
C CYS A 105 6.97 7.32 -6.81
N ARG A 106 6.53 6.15 -7.31
CA ARG A 106 5.19 6.00 -7.89
C ARG A 106 4.10 6.06 -6.81
N HIS A 107 4.21 5.26 -5.76
CA HIS A 107 3.17 5.07 -4.75
C HIS A 107 2.71 6.38 -4.10
N PHE A 108 3.65 7.25 -3.73
CA PHE A 108 3.35 8.52 -3.07
C PHE A 108 2.97 9.66 -4.04
N THR A 109 2.98 9.42 -5.36
CA THR A 109 2.71 10.46 -6.37
C THR A 109 1.62 10.11 -7.38
N GLU A 110 1.31 8.82 -7.58
CA GLU A 110 0.40 8.34 -8.62
C GLU A 110 -1.05 8.77 -8.35
N ASP A 111 -1.53 8.62 -7.10
CA ASP A 111 -2.86 9.10 -6.74
C ASP A 111 -2.85 10.62 -6.43
N PRO A 112 -3.59 11.44 -7.20
CA PRO A 112 -3.57 12.89 -7.00
C PRO A 112 -4.11 13.34 -5.64
N SER A 113 -5.07 12.60 -5.07
CA SER A 113 -5.68 12.95 -3.78
C SER A 113 -4.74 12.63 -2.63
N PHE A 114 -4.04 11.49 -2.70
CA PHE A 114 -3.02 11.12 -1.73
C PHE A 114 -1.85 12.11 -1.76
N ALA A 115 -1.30 12.38 -2.94
CA ALA A 115 -0.22 13.36 -3.10
C ALA A 115 -0.63 14.76 -2.58
N ARG A 116 -1.87 15.19 -2.85
CA ARG A 116 -2.43 16.45 -2.32
C ARG A 116 -2.51 16.42 -0.79
N GLY A 117 -2.92 15.31 -0.19
CA GLY A 117 -2.98 15.12 1.26
C GLY A 117 -1.61 15.31 1.91
N LEU A 118 -0.59 14.64 1.39
CA LEU A 118 0.79 14.77 1.85
C LEU A 118 1.34 16.19 1.70
N ALA A 119 0.98 16.88 0.62
CA ALA A 119 1.44 18.26 0.37
C ALA A 119 0.71 19.30 1.23
N SER A 120 -0.50 19.00 1.71
CA SER A 120 -1.39 20.00 2.36
C SER A 120 -1.48 19.84 3.87
N ILE A 121 -1.28 18.64 4.41
CA ILE A 121 -1.51 18.33 5.81
C ILE A 121 -0.21 17.76 6.40
N PRO A 122 0.37 18.37 7.45
CA PRO A 122 1.54 17.80 8.13
C PRO A 122 1.27 16.35 8.54
N TYR A 123 2.27 15.47 8.43
CA TYR A 123 2.11 14.05 8.73
C TYR A 123 3.28 13.47 9.51
N VAL A 124 3.00 12.47 10.34
CA VAL A 124 3.99 11.60 11.01
C VAL A 124 3.59 10.16 10.72
N TYR A 125 4.44 9.47 9.96
CA TYR A 125 4.25 8.07 9.61
C TYR A 125 5.33 7.22 10.25
N THR A 126 4.92 6.05 10.75
CA THR A 126 5.82 4.98 11.18
C THR A 126 5.78 3.85 10.17
N TRP A 127 6.84 3.05 10.13
CA TRP A 127 6.93 1.85 9.31
C TRP A 127 6.42 0.63 10.08
N ASP A 128 6.08 -0.41 9.34
CA ASP A 128 5.82 -1.76 9.81
C ASP A 128 6.49 -2.80 8.90
N ASP A 129 6.08 -4.06 8.98
CA ASP A 129 6.66 -5.18 8.24
C ASP A 129 6.39 -5.13 6.73
N HIS A 130 5.30 -4.49 6.29
CA HIS A 130 4.98 -4.36 4.86
C HIS A 130 5.83 -3.34 4.12
N ALA A 131 6.50 -2.43 4.85
CA ALA A 131 7.38 -1.41 4.26
C ALA A 131 8.84 -1.90 4.07
N THR A 132 9.13 -3.18 4.36
CA THR A 132 10.49 -3.76 4.39
C THR A 132 10.96 -4.43 3.11
#